data_AF-A0A540WTC6-F1
#
_entry.id   AF-A0A540WTC6-F1
#
_cell.length_a   1.000
_cell.length_b   1.000
_cell.length_c   1.000
_cell.angle_alpha   90.00
_cell.angle_beta   90.00
_cell.angle_gamma   90.00
#
_symmetry.space_group_name_H-M   'P 1'
#
loop_
_entity.id
_entity.type
_entity.pdbx_description
1 polymer ?
#
loop_
_entity_poly.entity_id
_entity_poly.type
_entity_poly.pdbx_seq_one_letter_code
_entity_poly.pdbx_strand_id
1 'polypeptide(L)'
;MRHLARRPLGWMLFLLALSMLLFFPRLIDALKALEHEPVELKSGSLLVARPGRVSGAFDETVVLLLDAGAARSTWGLVLNRVRTQEDQPLPVGVDRWGGPVRAEHRITLTLRSPPPEGAHPLPGGLSWYEGSREPHLPVGSSLTFEGLAAWAPGQLEEELARGGWWVMEGRATDVFSAPGSLWVEHAARHL
;
A
#
# COMPACT_ATOMS: atom_id res chain seq x y z
N MET A 1 51.99 -52.58 14.71
CA MET A 1 50.72 -51.97 15.16
C MET A 1 50.60 -50.57 14.57
N ARG A 2 49.78 -50.36 13.54
CA ARG A 2 49.45 -49.03 12.99
C ARG A 2 47.93 -48.92 12.90
N HIS A 3 47.34 -48.27 13.90
CA HIS A 3 45.93 -47.87 13.88
C HIS A 3 45.81 -46.63 12.97
N LEU A 4 45.37 -46.80 11.72
CA LEU A 4 44.91 -45.66 10.94
C LEU A 4 43.57 -45.20 11.52
N ALA A 5 43.59 -44.06 12.22
CA ALA A 5 42.39 -43.35 12.63
C ALA A 5 41.59 -42.98 11.36
N ARG A 6 40.49 -43.70 11.12
CA ARG A 6 39.51 -43.32 10.08
C ARG A 6 38.93 -41.97 10.48
N ARG A 7 39.27 -40.93 9.72
CA ARG A 7 38.75 -39.56 9.92
C ARG A 7 37.22 -39.58 9.85
N PRO A 8 36.51 -38.78 10.68
CA PRO A 8 35.06 -38.82 10.83
C PRO A 8 34.36 -38.05 9.71
N LEU A 9 34.61 -38.44 8.46
CA LEU A 9 34.09 -37.76 7.26
C LEU A 9 32.55 -37.68 7.27
N GLY A 10 31.88 -38.69 7.82
CA GLY A 10 30.43 -38.70 7.96
C GLY A 10 29.89 -37.64 8.91
N TRP A 11 30.60 -37.32 9.99
CA TRP A 11 30.21 -36.26 10.92
C TRP A 11 30.40 -34.87 10.32
N MET A 12 31.45 -34.69 9.52
CA MET A 12 31.72 -33.44 8.83
C MET A 12 30.65 -33.16 7.76
N LEU A 13 30.23 -34.19 7.02
CA LEU A 13 29.13 -34.11 6.05
C LEU A 13 27.77 -33.86 6.72
N PHE A 14 27.52 -34.48 7.88
CA PHE A 14 26.30 -34.24 8.66
C PHE A 14 26.20 -32.80 9.18
N LEU A 15 27.29 -32.26 9.74
CA LEU A 15 27.34 -30.87 10.19
C LEU A 15 27.21 -29.87 9.03
N LEU A 16 27.79 -30.20 7.87
CA LEU A 16 27.64 -29.40 6.65
C LEU A 16 26.18 -29.39 6.16
N ALA A 17 25.53 -30.56 6.14
CA ALA A 17 24.13 -30.70 5.75
C ALA A 17 23.18 -30.00 6.73
N LEU A 18 23.44 -30.11 8.03
CA LEU A 18 22.68 -29.43 9.08
C LEU A 18 22.87 -27.90 9.02
N SER A 19 24.10 -27.44 8.75
CA SER A 19 24.40 -26.02 8.51
C SER A 19 23.67 -25.51 7.27
N MET A 20 23.73 -26.24 6.15
CA MET A 20 22.92 -25.89 4.97
C MET A 20 21.43 -25.83 5.31
N LEU A 21 20.89 -26.80 6.05
CA LEU A 21 19.46 -26.78 6.40
C LEU A 21 19.06 -25.56 7.25
N LEU A 22 19.94 -25.09 8.15
CA LEU A 22 19.69 -23.97 9.05
C LEU A 22 19.98 -22.59 8.45
N PHE A 23 20.94 -22.50 7.53
CA PHE A 23 21.40 -21.22 6.94
C PHE A 23 20.90 -20.99 5.52
N PHE A 24 20.57 -22.04 4.76
CA PHE A 24 20.09 -21.92 3.38
C PHE A 24 18.76 -21.17 3.24
N PRO A 25 17.76 -21.31 4.14
CA PRO A 25 16.56 -20.48 4.10
C PRO A 25 16.89 -18.99 4.25
N ARG A 26 17.78 -18.64 5.20
CA ARG A 26 18.24 -17.26 5.41
C ARG A 26 19.04 -16.71 4.23
N LEU A 27 19.84 -17.55 3.58
CA LEU A 27 20.56 -17.18 2.37
C LEU A 27 19.60 -16.88 1.21
N ILE A 28 18.56 -17.69 1.04
CA ILE A 28 17.52 -17.45 0.03
C ILE A 28 16.74 -16.17 0.35
N ASP A 29 16.38 -15.94 1.62
CA ASP A 29 15.70 -14.71 2.02
C ASP A 29 16.56 -13.48 1.78
N ALA A 30 17.86 -13.55 2.07
CA ALA A 30 18.83 -12.49 1.80
C ALA A 30 19.03 -12.25 0.29
N LEU A 31 19.10 -13.31 -0.51
CA LEU A 31 19.21 -13.22 -1.97
C LEU A 31 17.92 -12.63 -2.60
N LYS A 32 16.74 -13.01 -2.10
CA LYS A 32 15.46 -12.41 -2.52
C LYS A 32 15.35 -10.93 -2.13
N ALA A 33 15.86 -10.57 -0.97
CA ALA A 33 15.93 -9.18 -0.51
C ALA A 33 16.93 -8.33 -1.30
N LEU A 34 17.94 -8.95 -1.92
CA LEU A 34 18.89 -8.29 -2.83
C LEU A 34 18.34 -8.13 -4.25
N GLU A 35 17.42 -8.99 -4.70
CA GLU A 35 16.78 -8.90 -6.02
C GLU A 35 15.66 -7.85 -6.09
N HIS A 36 14.97 -7.59 -4.98
CA HIS A 36 13.93 -6.57 -4.91
C HIS A 36 14.48 -5.35 -4.17
N GLU A 37 14.83 -4.29 -4.90
CA GLU A 37 15.01 -2.98 -4.26
C GLU A 37 13.76 -2.70 -3.41
N PRO A 38 13.91 -2.42 -2.10
CA PRO A 38 12.76 -2.20 -1.24
C PRO A 38 12.00 -1.01 -1.78
N VAL A 39 10.75 -1.22 -2.22
CA VAL A 39 9.95 -0.14 -2.76
C VAL A 39 9.72 0.87 -1.65
N GLU A 40 10.31 2.06 -1.80
CA GLU A 40 10.21 3.11 -0.79
C GLU A 40 8.76 3.59 -0.68
N LEU A 41 8.16 3.36 0.48
CA LEU A 41 6.83 3.86 0.80
C LEU A 41 6.93 5.34 1.17
N LYS A 42 6.23 6.17 0.41
CA LYS A 42 6.15 7.62 0.63
C LYS A 42 4.73 8.11 0.40
N SER A 43 4.42 9.29 0.94
CA SER A 43 3.19 10.00 0.60
C SER A 43 3.09 10.21 -0.91
N GLY A 44 1.93 9.91 -1.48
CA GLY A 44 1.69 9.91 -2.92
C GLY A 44 1.90 8.55 -3.60
N SER A 45 2.44 7.54 -2.93
CA SER A 45 2.48 6.18 -3.48
C SER A 45 1.07 5.58 -3.56
N LEU A 46 0.83 4.76 -4.58
CA LEU A 46 -0.36 3.91 -4.69
C LEU A 46 -0.04 2.48 -4.28
N LEU A 47 -0.97 1.89 -3.55
CA LEU A 47 -1.06 0.46 -3.29
C LEU A 47 -2.17 -0.13 -4.14
N VAL A 48 -1.84 -1.06 -5.03
CA VAL A 48 -2.81 -1.79 -5.85
C VAL A 48 -2.91 -3.21 -5.31
N ALA A 49 -4.11 -3.59 -4.86
CA ALA A 49 -4.34 -4.90 -4.27
C ALA A 49 -4.05 -5.99 -5.32
N ARG A 50 -3.21 -6.97 -4.99
CA ARG A 50 -3.01 -8.12 -5.87
C ARG A 50 -4.23 -9.05 -5.79
N PRO A 51 -4.71 -9.59 -6.92
CA PRO A 51 -5.88 -10.46 -6.95
C PRO A 51 -5.76 -11.62 -5.94
N GLY A 52 -6.75 -11.74 -5.04
CA GLY A 52 -6.81 -12.82 -4.05
C GLY A 52 -5.72 -12.82 -2.97
N ARG A 53 -4.92 -11.74 -2.84
CA ARG A 53 -3.86 -11.62 -1.83
C ARG A 53 -4.19 -10.67 -0.68
N VAL A 54 -5.15 -9.78 -0.91
CA VAL A 54 -5.73 -8.89 0.10
C VAL A 54 -7.20 -9.28 0.27
N SER A 55 -7.78 -9.06 1.44
CA SER A 55 -9.15 -9.50 1.75
C SER A 55 -9.97 -8.42 2.46
N GLY A 56 -11.28 -8.63 2.53
CA GLY A 56 -12.21 -7.77 3.25
C GLY A 56 -12.35 -6.38 2.60
N ALA A 57 -12.11 -5.34 3.39
CA ALA A 57 -12.19 -3.92 2.99
C ALA A 57 -11.35 -3.57 1.75
N PHE A 58 -10.29 -4.33 1.52
CA PHE A 58 -9.20 -3.96 0.61
C PHE A 58 -9.11 -4.84 -0.63
N ASP A 59 -10.03 -5.79 -0.82
CA ASP A 59 -10.08 -6.58 -2.04
C ASP A 59 -10.35 -5.68 -3.27
N GLU A 60 -9.66 -5.95 -4.37
CA GLU A 60 -9.72 -5.14 -5.60
C GLU A 60 -9.61 -3.62 -5.37
N THR A 61 -8.81 -3.17 -4.40
CA THR A 61 -8.65 -1.73 -4.10
C THR A 61 -7.40 -1.11 -4.69
N VAL A 62 -7.48 0.20 -4.92
CA VAL A 62 -6.34 1.08 -5.15
C VAL A 62 -6.32 2.12 -4.04
N VAL A 63 -5.27 2.16 -3.24
CA VAL A 63 -5.14 3.07 -2.09
C VAL A 63 -4.05 4.10 -2.35
N LEU A 64 -4.35 5.39 -2.18
CA LEU A 64 -3.36 6.46 -2.18
C LEU A 64 -2.86 6.70 -0.76
N LEU A 65 -1.55 6.57 -0.53
CA LEU A 65 -0.94 6.88 0.75
C LEU A 65 -0.81 8.39 0.93
N LEU A 66 -1.33 8.91 2.04
CA LEU A 66 -1.22 10.32 2.42
C LEU A 66 -0.08 10.54 3.41
N ASP A 67 0.19 9.54 4.24
CA ASP A 67 1.35 9.49 5.12
C ASP A 67 1.88 8.05 5.17
N ALA A 68 3.18 7.88 4.98
CA ALA A 68 3.82 6.56 4.98
C ALA A 68 5.23 6.62 5.58
N GLY A 69 5.57 5.61 6.37
CA GLY A 69 6.94 5.40 6.84
C GLY A 69 7.06 4.30 7.89
N ALA A 70 8.15 3.53 7.83
CA ALA A 70 8.31 2.28 8.58
C ALA A 70 8.22 2.39 10.12
N ALA A 71 8.57 3.55 10.68
CA ALA A 71 8.55 3.78 12.13
C ALA A 71 7.23 4.36 12.66
N ARG A 72 6.28 4.71 11.77
CA ARG A 72 5.00 5.33 12.13
C ARG A 72 3.83 4.60 11.48
N SER A 73 2.62 4.91 11.90
CA SER A 73 1.42 4.39 11.24
C SER A 73 1.37 4.92 9.80
N THR A 74 1.04 4.05 8.85
CA THR A 74 0.83 4.44 7.45
C THR A 74 -0.67 4.54 7.20
N TRP A 75 -1.11 5.55 6.45
CA TRP A 75 -2.52 5.72 6.15
C TRP A 75 -2.75 6.45 4.83
N GLY A 76 -3.96 6.29 4.31
CA GLY A 76 -4.34 6.73 2.99
C GLY A 76 -5.83 6.65 2.72
N LEU A 77 -6.18 6.73 1.44
CA LEU A 77 -7.55 6.73 0.94
C LEU A 77 -7.74 5.69 -0.15
N VAL A 78 -8.76 4.85 -0.01
CA VAL A 78 -9.24 3.99 -1.09
C VAL A 78 -9.81 4.86 -2.21
N LEU A 79 -9.21 4.79 -3.39
CA LEU A 79 -9.55 5.64 -4.53
C LEU A 79 -10.73 5.12 -5.33
N ASN A 80 -11.07 3.84 -5.25
CA ASN A 80 -11.95 3.20 -6.23
C ASN A 80 -13.27 2.68 -5.65
N ARG A 81 -13.74 3.25 -4.52
CA ARG A 81 -15.00 2.84 -3.87
C ARG A 81 -15.97 4.02 -3.76
N VAL A 82 -17.19 3.82 -4.27
CA VAL A 82 -18.30 4.81 -4.22
C VAL A 82 -19.39 4.44 -3.19
N ARG A 83 -19.12 3.40 -2.40
CA ARG A 83 -19.95 2.86 -1.32
C ARG A 83 -19.04 2.32 -0.23
N THR A 84 -19.58 2.12 0.97
CA THR A 84 -18.81 1.49 2.06
C THR A 84 -18.55 0.01 1.78
N GLN A 85 -17.73 -0.63 2.62
CA GLN A 85 -17.49 -2.07 2.54
C GLN A 85 -18.78 -2.89 2.68
N GLU A 86 -19.73 -2.44 3.49
CA GLU A 86 -21.05 -3.06 3.70
C GLU A 86 -22.09 -2.67 2.64
N ASP A 87 -21.65 -2.12 1.50
CA ASP A 87 -22.51 -1.66 0.40
C ASP A 87 -23.50 -0.53 0.78
N GLN A 88 -23.17 0.25 1.81
CA GLN A 88 -24.00 1.39 2.21
C GLN A 88 -23.74 2.62 1.32
N PRO A 89 -24.77 3.43 1.02
CA PRO A 89 -24.60 4.67 0.30
C PRO A 89 -23.77 5.67 1.12
N LEU A 90 -23.00 6.51 0.42
CA LEU A 90 -22.20 7.55 1.06
C LEU A 90 -23.05 8.79 1.42
N PRO A 91 -22.68 9.54 2.47
CA PRO A 91 -23.38 10.77 2.81
C PRO A 91 -23.31 11.83 1.70
N VAL A 92 -24.25 12.78 1.75
CA VAL A 92 -24.25 13.92 0.83
C VAL A 92 -22.93 14.71 0.95
N GLY A 93 -22.32 15.01 -0.20
CA GLY A 93 -21.05 15.73 -0.28
C GLY A 93 -19.81 14.85 -0.15
N VAL A 94 -19.98 13.53 -0.05
CA VAL A 94 -18.88 12.55 -0.11
C VAL A 94 -18.89 11.89 -1.49
N ASP A 95 -17.76 11.96 -2.18
CA ASP A 95 -17.62 11.37 -3.52
C ASP A 95 -17.21 9.88 -3.43
N ARG A 96 -16.39 9.53 -2.44
CA ARG A 96 -15.76 8.19 -2.33
C ARG A 96 -15.58 7.74 -0.88
N TRP A 97 -15.57 6.43 -0.69
CA TRP A 97 -15.23 5.83 0.60
C TRP A 97 -13.71 5.69 0.71
N GLY A 98 -13.11 6.31 1.73
CA GLY A 98 -11.65 6.32 1.91
C GLY A 98 -11.12 5.14 2.72
N GLY A 99 -11.97 4.44 3.47
CA GLY A 99 -11.60 3.20 4.16
C GLY A 99 -12.33 2.99 5.50
N PRO A 100 -12.07 1.86 6.19
CA PRO A 100 -12.87 1.43 7.34
C PRO A 100 -12.54 2.15 8.65
N VAL A 101 -11.41 2.87 8.72
CA VAL A 101 -10.93 3.50 9.95
C VAL A 101 -11.44 4.93 10.04
N ARG A 102 -11.88 5.36 11.24
CA ARG A 102 -12.44 6.70 11.49
C ARG A 102 -13.53 7.05 10.45
N ALA A 103 -14.58 6.23 10.41
CA ALA A 103 -15.60 6.24 9.36
C ALA A 103 -16.27 7.60 9.09
N GLU A 104 -16.28 8.55 10.02
CA GLU A 104 -16.87 9.88 9.81
C GLU A 104 -15.84 10.97 9.43
N HIS A 105 -14.55 10.62 9.41
CA HIS A 105 -13.49 11.58 9.15
C HIS A 105 -13.39 11.86 7.65
N ARG A 106 -13.36 13.15 7.29
CA ARG A 106 -13.37 13.58 5.89
C ARG A 106 -12.03 14.16 5.47
N ILE A 107 -11.56 13.71 4.33
CA ILE A 107 -10.38 14.25 3.64
C ILE A 107 -10.78 14.66 2.24
N THR A 108 -10.34 15.82 1.79
CA THR A 108 -10.56 16.27 0.41
C THR A 108 -9.25 16.35 -0.35
N LEU A 109 -9.17 15.66 -1.49
CA LEU A 109 -8.08 15.77 -2.47
C LEU A 109 -8.41 16.86 -3.50
N THR A 110 -7.44 17.67 -3.89
CA THR A 110 -7.64 18.79 -4.84
C THR A 110 -6.42 19.07 -5.70
N LEU A 111 -6.65 19.55 -6.93
CA LEU A 111 -5.64 20.07 -7.85
C LEU A 111 -5.56 21.60 -7.88
N ARG A 112 -6.22 22.27 -6.91
CA ARG A 112 -6.24 23.74 -6.82
C ARG A 112 -4.82 24.30 -6.69
N SER A 113 -4.53 25.34 -7.47
CA SER A 113 -3.32 26.15 -7.35
C SER A 113 -3.69 27.63 -7.22
N PRO A 114 -3.32 28.32 -6.12
CA PRO A 114 -2.58 27.80 -4.97
C PRO A 114 -3.41 26.76 -4.17
N PRO A 115 -2.75 25.85 -3.43
CA PRO A 115 -3.47 24.92 -2.57
C PRO A 115 -4.27 25.67 -1.48
N PRO A 116 -5.37 25.11 -0.96
CA PRO A 116 -6.09 25.67 0.17
C PRO A 116 -5.18 25.86 1.40
N GLU A 117 -5.56 26.76 2.29
CA GLU A 117 -4.82 26.96 3.54
C GLU A 117 -4.83 25.68 4.39
N GLY A 118 -3.67 25.30 4.93
CA GLY A 118 -3.51 24.06 5.70
C GLY A 118 -3.48 22.78 4.86
N ALA A 119 -3.53 22.87 3.53
CA ALA A 119 -3.41 21.70 2.68
C ALA A 119 -1.97 21.15 2.63
N HIS A 120 -1.86 19.82 2.63
CA HIS A 120 -0.60 19.10 2.54
C HIS A 120 -0.32 18.72 1.09
N PRO A 121 0.84 19.08 0.53
CA PRO A 121 1.18 18.80 -0.86
C PRO A 121 1.51 17.32 -1.07
N LEU A 122 1.16 16.83 -2.25
CA LEU A 122 1.54 15.53 -2.80
C LEU A 122 2.18 15.72 -4.18
N PRO A 123 2.88 14.71 -4.71
CA PRO A 123 3.40 14.75 -6.08
C PRO A 123 2.32 15.06 -7.13
N GLY A 124 2.74 15.65 -8.26
CA GLY A 124 1.85 15.91 -9.39
C GLY A 124 0.86 17.07 -9.21
N GLY A 125 1.15 18.01 -8.29
CA GLY A 125 0.29 19.17 -8.03
C GLY A 125 -0.96 18.85 -7.21
N LEU A 126 -1.07 17.62 -6.72
CA LEU A 126 -2.14 17.19 -5.83
C LEU A 126 -1.89 17.74 -4.42
N SER A 127 -2.96 18.02 -3.69
CA SER A 127 -2.90 18.34 -2.28
C SER A 127 -4.11 17.77 -1.56
N TRP A 128 -4.00 17.58 -0.25
CA TRP A 128 -5.11 17.12 0.57
C TRP A 128 -5.29 18.01 1.80
N TYR A 129 -6.51 18.12 2.29
CA TYR A 129 -6.84 18.81 3.53
C TYR A 129 -7.97 18.09 4.26
N GLU A 130 -8.07 18.31 5.57
CA GLU A 130 -9.17 17.79 6.38
C GLU A 130 -10.45 18.59 6.13
N GLY A 131 -11.57 17.88 5.99
CA GLY A 131 -12.88 18.47 5.78
C GLY A 131 -13.48 18.20 4.40
N SER A 132 -14.60 18.86 4.13
CA SER A 132 -15.36 18.72 2.89
C SER A 132 -14.94 19.74 1.85
N ARG A 133 -15.26 19.47 0.57
CA ARG A 133 -15.02 20.39 -0.55
C ARG A 133 -15.49 21.81 -0.23
N GLU A 134 -14.60 22.78 -0.44
CA GLU A 134 -14.94 24.20 -0.38
C GLU A 134 -15.98 24.56 -1.48
N PRO A 135 -17.07 25.31 -1.16
CA PRO A 135 -18.17 25.56 -2.10
C PRO A 135 -17.79 26.28 -3.40
N HIS A 136 -16.67 27.00 -3.41
CA HIS A 136 -16.21 27.79 -4.56
C HIS A 136 -15.30 27.01 -5.52
N LEU A 137 -14.97 25.76 -5.20
CA LEU A 137 -14.17 24.92 -6.06
C LEU A 137 -15.01 24.39 -7.25
N PRO A 138 -14.46 24.39 -8.48
CA PRO A 138 -15.13 23.79 -9.62
C PRO A 138 -15.50 22.32 -9.36
N VAL A 139 -16.67 21.92 -9.87
CA VAL A 139 -17.08 20.51 -9.83
C VAL A 139 -16.03 19.66 -10.57
N GLY A 140 -15.58 18.57 -9.93
CA GLY A 140 -14.58 17.68 -10.49
C GLY A 140 -13.12 18.10 -10.27
N SER A 141 -12.86 19.28 -9.68
CA SER A 141 -11.48 19.70 -9.34
C SER A 141 -10.99 19.17 -7.99
N SER A 142 -11.88 18.53 -7.23
CA SER A 142 -11.58 17.91 -5.95
C SER A 142 -12.45 16.69 -5.69
N LEU A 143 -12.07 15.82 -4.77
CA LEU A 143 -12.84 14.67 -4.34
C LEU A 143 -12.82 14.61 -2.81
N THR A 144 -14.00 14.56 -2.20
CA THR A 144 -14.15 14.38 -0.76
C THR A 144 -14.35 12.91 -0.45
N PHE A 145 -13.55 12.41 0.47
CA PHE A 145 -13.55 11.05 0.96
C PHE A 145 -14.04 11.03 2.40
N GLU A 146 -14.66 9.93 2.79
CA GLU A 146 -15.05 9.68 4.17
C GLU A 146 -14.52 8.32 4.62
N GLY A 147 -13.90 8.28 5.81
CA GLY A 147 -13.13 7.15 6.31
C GLY A 147 -11.71 7.08 5.73
N LEU A 148 -10.87 6.27 6.36
CA LEU A 148 -9.44 6.14 6.07
C LEU A 148 -9.02 4.66 5.94
N ALA A 149 -8.07 4.40 5.06
CA ALA A 149 -7.27 3.18 5.08
C ALA A 149 -6.08 3.42 6.01
N ALA A 150 -5.85 2.55 6.99
CA ALA A 150 -4.75 2.72 7.93
C ALA A 150 -4.12 1.39 8.31
N TRP A 151 -2.81 1.42 8.48
CA TRP A 151 -1.96 0.31 8.90
C TRP A 151 -1.22 0.72 10.17
N ALA A 152 -1.16 -0.21 11.12
CA ALA A 152 -0.28 -0.06 12.27
C ALA A 152 1.20 -0.03 11.82
N PRO A 153 2.13 0.49 12.64
CA PRO A 153 3.56 0.47 12.32
C PRO A 153 4.04 -0.94 11.95
N GLY A 154 4.71 -1.08 10.80
CA GLY A 154 5.23 -2.36 10.29
C GLY A 154 4.22 -3.27 9.59
N GLN A 155 2.91 -3.02 9.74
CA GLN A 155 1.87 -3.90 9.20
C GLN A 155 1.87 -3.90 7.66
N LEU A 156 1.99 -2.71 7.03
CA LEU A 156 2.00 -2.61 5.58
C LEU A 156 3.24 -3.28 4.99
N GLU A 157 4.38 -3.15 5.64
CA GLU A 157 5.64 -3.81 5.26
C GLU A 157 5.50 -5.33 5.30
N GLU A 158 4.84 -5.88 6.33
CA GLU A 158 4.53 -7.31 6.38
C GLU A 158 3.59 -7.75 5.25
N GLU A 159 2.56 -6.95 4.94
CA GLU A 159 1.65 -7.24 3.82
C GLU A 159 2.37 -7.20 2.47
N LEU A 160 3.29 -6.26 2.28
CA LEU A 160 4.17 -6.19 1.10
C LEU A 160 5.09 -7.39 0.99
N ALA A 161 5.71 -7.81 2.11
CA ALA A 161 6.55 -9.00 2.15
C ALA A 161 5.78 -10.29 1.82
N ARG A 162 4.47 -10.34 2.15
CA ARG A 162 3.55 -11.43 1.75
C ARG A 162 3.05 -11.32 0.31
N GLY A 163 3.42 -10.25 -0.40
CA GLY A 163 3.00 -9.99 -1.78
C GLY A 163 1.54 -9.55 -1.90
N GLY A 164 1.00 -8.86 -0.89
CA GLY A 164 -0.37 -8.34 -0.90
C GLY A 164 -0.59 -7.23 -1.92
N TRP A 165 0.43 -6.40 -2.14
CA TRP A 165 0.29 -5.15 -2.90
C TRP A 165 1.31 -5.04 -4.03
N TRP A 166 0.92 -4.37 -5.11
CA TRP A 166 1.86 -3.69 -6.00
C TRP A 166 1.98 -2.24 -5.55
N VAL A 167 3.20 -1.71 -5.53
CA VAL A 167 3.47 -0.33 -5.15
C VAL A 167 3.93 0.44 -6.37
N MET A 168 3.35 1.62 -6.58
CA MET A 168 3.70 2.50 -7.69
C MET A 168 3.62 3.97 -7.29
N GLU A 169 4.19 4.84 -8.11
CA GLU A 169 4.00 6.28 -7.96
C GLU A 169 2.59 6.67 -8.39
N GLY A 170 1.87 7.35 -7.50
CA GLY A 170 0.54 7.89 -7.78
C GLY A 170 0.59 9.15 -8.61
N ARG A 171 -0.34 9.25 -9.56
CA ARG A 171 -0.55 10.45 -10.37
C ARG A 171 -1.91 11.07 -10.04
N ALA A 172 -2.03 12.37 -10.28
CA ALA A 172 -3.30 13.06 -10.21
C ALA A 172 -4.38 12.38 -11.06
N THR A 173 -4.02 11.88 -12.25
CA THR A 173 -4.94 11.15 -13.12
C THR A 173 -5.55 9.92 -12.45
N ASP A 174 -4.80 9.19 -11.62
CA ASP A 174 -5.31 8.02 -10.91
C ASP A 174 -6.40 8.41 -9.90
N VAL A 175 -6.24 9.56 -9.24
CA VAL A 175 -7.21 10.08 -8.28
C VAL A 175 -8.52 10.47 -8.96
N PHE A 176 -8.46 11.15 -10.09
CA PHE A 176 -9.65 11.67 -10.78
C PHE A 176 -10.24 10.72 -11.83
N SER A 177 -9.61 9.58 -12.09
CA SER A 177 -10.16 8.52 -12.95
C SER A 177 -11.47 7.95 -12.42
N ALA A 178 -12.24 7.34 -13.32
CA ALA A 178 -13.46 6.64 -12.97
C ALA A 178 -13.15 5.47 -12.00
N PRO A 179 -13.84 5.37 -10.85
CA PRO A 179 -13.47 4.42 -9.81
C PRO A 179 -13.57 2.96 -10.28
N GLY A 180 -14.59 2.61 -11.08
CA GLY A 180 -14.83 1.23 -11.49
C GLY A 180 -13.76 0.60 -12.41
N SER A 181 -12.97 1.40 -13.12
CA SER A 181 -11.91 0.88 -14.03
C SER A 181 -10.52 0.89 -13.41
N LEU A 182 -10.33 1.63 -12.31
CA LEU A 182 -8.99 1.98 -11.81
C LEU A 182 -8.17 0.74 -11.40
N TRP A 183 -8.78 -0.19 -10.66
CA TRP A 183 -8.08 -1.40 -10.23
C TRP A 183 -7.72 -2.30 -11.41
N VAL A 184 -8.66 -2.54 -12.34
CA VAL A 184 -8.43 -3.37 -13.53
C VAL A 184 -7.32 -2.79 -14.41
N GLU A 185 -7.32 -1.48 -14.63
CA GLU A 185 -6.31 -0.80 -15.44
C GLU A 185 -4.90 -0.99 -14.87
N HIS A 186 -4.73 -0.85 -13.54
CA HIS A 186 -3.44 -1.03 -12.90
C HIS A 186 -3.05 -2.49 -12.75
N ALA A 187 -3.99 -3.37 -12.41
CA ALA A 187 -3.74 -4.81 -12.28
C ALA A 187 -3.30 -5.41 -13.62
N ALA A 188 -3.92 -5.02 -14.74
CA ALA A 188 -3.56 -5.50 -16.07
C ALA A 188 -2.13 -5.13 -16.50
N ARG A 189 -1.51 -4.11 -15.91
CA ARG A 189 -0.10 -3.74 -16.18
C ARG A 189 0.92 -4.66 -15.49
N HIS A 190 0.46 -5.50 -14.56
CA HIS A 190 1.30 -6.35 -13.71
C HIS A 190 1.04 -7.86 -13.92
N LEU A 191 0.13 -8.21 -14.82
CA LEU A 191 -0.20 -9.58 -15.23
C LEU A 191 0.41 -9.86 -16.61
#